data_AF-A0A316J2S0-F1
#
_entry.id   AF-A0A316J2S0-F1
#
_cell.length_a   1.000
_cell.length_b   1.000
_cell.length_c   1.000
_cell.angle_alpha   90.00
_cell.angle_beta   90.00
_cell.angle_gamma   90.00
#
_symmetry.space_group_name_H-M   'P 1'
#
loop_
_entity.id
_entity.type
_entity.pdbx_description
1 polymer ?
#
loop_
_entity_poly.entity_id
_entity_poly.type
_entity_poly.pdbx_seq_one_letter_code
_entity_poly.pdbx_strand_id
1 'polypeptide(L)'
;RKIDRWGNVSTRALEPSAVNAIVKRRAQMAGLDPAEFSAHGLRSGYLTEAANRGIPLPEAMEQSRHRSVQQASDYYNNAKRRSGRASRLL
;
A
#
# COMPACT_ATOMS: atom_id res chain seq x y z
N ARG A 1 17.34 1.88 -8.11
CA ARG A 1 18.57 1.09 -8.37
C ARG A 1 19.47 1.19 -7.13
N LYS A 2 20.34 0.21 -6.84
CA LYS A 2 21.29 0.29 -5.71
C LYS A 2 22.38 1.32 -6.01
N ILE A 3 22.83 2.05 -4.99
CA ILE A 3 23.98 2.95 -5.07
C ILE A 3 25.12 2.30 -4.30
N ASP A 4 26.32 2.23 -4.90
CA ASP A 4 27.51 1.73 -4.21
C ASP A 4 28.11 2.79 -3.28
N ARG A 5 29.21 2.45 -2.59
CA ARG A 5 29.86 3.38 -1.63
C ARG A 5 30.57 4.57 -2.30
N TRP A 6 30.71 4.57 -3.63
CA TRP A 6 31.34 5.65 -4.41
C TRP A 6 30.29 6.51 -5.14
N GLY A 7 29.00 6.24 -4.94
CA GLY A 7 27.91 7.00 -5.55
C GLY A 7 27.46 6.48 -6.91
N ASN A 8 28.00 5.36 -7.41
CA ASN A 8 27.60 4.83 -8.71
C ASN A 8 26.26 4.11 -8.63
N VAL A 9 25.41 4.34 -9.63
CA VAL A 9 24.11 3.69 -9.76
C VAL A 9 24.27 2.33 -10.47
N SER A 10 23.84 1.26 -9.81
CA SER A 10 23.87 -0.08 -10.39
C SER A 10 22.92 -0.23 -11.57
N THR A 11 23.34 -1.00 -12.59
CA THR A 11 22.50 -1.42 -13.72
C THR A 11 21.47 -2.50 -13.33
N ARG A 12 21.65 -3.18 -12.20
CA ARG A 12 20.73 -4.23 -11.70
C ARG A 12 19.53 -3.64 -10.98
N ALA A 13 18.42 -4.36 -10.98
CA ALA A 13 17.21 -3.91 -10.27
C ALA A 13 17.48 -3.84 -8.75
N LEU A 14 16.60 -3.16 -8.01
CA LEU A 14 16.64 -3.31 -6.56
C LEU A 14 16.20 -4.73 -6.19
N GLU A 15 16.82 -5.28 -5.16
CA GLU A 15 16.30 -6.48 -4.51
C GLU A 15 14.87 -6.21 -4.00
N PRO A 16 13.93 -7.15 -4.13
CA PRO A 16 12.55 -6.94 -3.66
C PRO A 16 12.47 -6.54 -2.18
N SER A 17 13.32 -7.14 -1.34
CA SER A 17 13.42 -6.83 0.10
C SER A 17 13.87 -5.39 0.38
N ALA A 18 14.67 -4.80 -0.53
CA ALA A 18 15.15 -3.44 -0.39
C ALA A 18 14.01 -2.41 -0.45
N VAL A 19 12.93 -2.69 -1.18
CA VAL A 19 11.75 -1.81 -1.23
C VAL A 19 11.12 -1.68 0.15
N ASN A 20 10.94 -2.80 0.85
CA ASN A 20 10.39 -2.79 2.21
C ASN A 20 11.30 -2.06 3.20
N ALA A 21 12.62 -2.27 3.08
CA ALA A 21 13.59 -1.55 3.91
C ALA A 21 13.56 -0.04 3.66
N ILE A 22 13.42 0.40 2.40
CA ILE A 22 13.26 1.81 2.05
C ILE A 22 12.00 2.37 2.69
N VAL A 23 10.86 1.69 2.57
CA VAL A 23 9.58 2.14 3.18
C VAL A 23 9.74 2.32 4.69
N LYS A 24 10.28 1.32 5.39
CA LYS A 24 10.48 1.39 6.85
C LYS A 24 11.40 2.52 7.26
N ARG A 25 12.51 2.72 6.54
CA ARG A 25 13.41 3.86 6.77
C ARG A 25 12.70 5.19 6.57
N ARG A 26 11.87 5.32 5.54
CA ARG A 26 11.10 6.55 5.28
C ARG A 26 10.03 6.80 6.34
N ALA A 27 9.37 5.76 6.83
CA ALA A 27 8.44 5.86 7.96
C ALA A 27 9.16 6.38 9.22
N GLN A 28 10.33 5.82 9.54
CA GLN A 28 11.16 6.29 10.65
C GLN A 28 11.53 7.77 10.52
N MET A 29 11.97 8.19 9.32
CA MET A 29 12.33 9.60 9.05
C MET A 29 11.13 10.55 9.16
N ALA A 30 9.91 10.05 8.97
CA ALA A 30 8.68 10.80 9.15
C ALA A 30 8.16 10.79 10.61
N GLY A 31 8.90 10.19 11.55
CA GLY A 31 8.50 10.06 12.96
C GLY A 31 7.44 8.99 13.21
N LEU A 32 7.24 8.06 12.28
CA LEU A 32 6.28 6.95 12.39
C LEU A 32 6.99 5.68 12.85
N ASP A 33 6.27 4.78 13.54
CA ASP A 33 6.81 3.48 13.95
C ASP A 33 6.99 2.56 12.73
N PRO A 34 8.22 2.20 12.32
CA PRO A 34 8.46 1.34 11.16
C PRO A 34 7.88 -0.06 11.27
N ALA A 35 7.53 -0.54 12.48
CA ALA A 35 6.88 -1.83 12.67
C ALA A 35 5.48 -1.88 12.05
N GLU A 36 4.79 -0.73 11.99
CA GLU A 36 3.44 -0.61 11.42
C GLU A 36 3.44 -0.53 9.89
N PHE A 37 4.61 -0.34 9.25
CA PHE A 37 4.71 -0.11 7.81
C PHE A 37 5.38 -1.27 7.06
N SER A 38 4.80 -1.62 5.92
CA SER A 38 5.43 -2.50 4.94
C SER A 38 5.05 -2.09 3.53
N ALA A 39 5.87 -2.44 2.54
CA ALA A 39 5.58 -2.14 1.14
C ALA A 39 4.26 -2.78 0.67
N HIS A 40 4.00 -4.02 1.09
CA HIS A 40 2.75 -4.71 0.76
C HIS A 40 1.55 -4.08 1.50
N GLY A 41 1.70 -3.78 2.79
CA GLY A 41 0.67 -3.14 3.60
C GLY A 41 0.25 -1.76 3.08
N LEU A 42 1.18 -0.96 2.55
CA LEU A 42 0.85 0.31 1.89
C LEU A 42 0.00 0.11 0.63
N ARG A 43 0.29 -0.94 -0.16
CA ARG A 43 -0.46 -1.24 -1.39
C ARG A 43 -1.89 -1.70 -1.08
N SER A 44 -2.09 -2.54 -0.06
CA SER A 44 -3.43 -2.93 0.36
C SER A 44 -4.16 -1.77 1.06
N GLY A 45 -3.45 -0.99 1.88
CA GLY A 45 -3.95 0.22 2.53
C GLY A 45 -4.47 1.26 1.54
N TYR A 46 -3.86 1.37 0.35
CA TYR A 46 -4.40 2.21 -0.73
C TYR A 46 -5.83 1.81 -1.12
N LEU A 47 -6.14 0.51 -1.24
CA LEU A 47 -7.50 0.06 -1.58
C LEU A 47 -8.49 0.33 -0.45
N THR A 48 -8.05 0.16 0.80
CA THR A 48 -8.84 0.53 1.98
C THR A 48 -9.17 2.03 1.98
N GLU A 49 -8.19 2.88 1.68
CA GLU A 49 -8.38 4.33 1.64
C GLU A 49 -9.24 4.78 0.46
N ALA A 50 -9.06 4.16 -0.72
CA ALA A 50 -9.92 4.40 -1.88
C ALA A 50 -11.40 4.11 -1.56
N ALA A 51 -11.66 3.01 -0.86
CA ALA A 51 -13.01 2.66 -0.40
C ALA A 51 -13.57 3.69 0.59
N ASN A 52 -12.77 4.16 1.56
CA ASN A 52 -13.18 5.20 2.51
C ASN A 52 -13.55 6.52 1.81
N ARG A 53 -12.87 6.84 0.71
CA ARG A 53 -13.14 8.02 -0.12
C ARG A 53 -14.25 7.80 -1.15
N GLY A 54 -14.82 6.60 -1.23
CA GLY A 54 -15.87 6.27 -2.20
C GLY A 54 -15.39 6.15 -3.65
N ILE A 55 -14.07 6.03 -3.89
CA ILE A 55 -13.50 5.85 -5.22
C ILE A 55 -13.87 4.44 -5.73
N PRO A 56 -14.49 4.29 -6.91
CA PRO A 56 -14.89 2.98 -7.44
C PRO A 56 -13.75 1.96 -7.47
N LEU A 57 -14.04 0.71 -7.12
CA LEU A 57 -13.04 -0.36 -7.10
C LEU A 57 -12.28 -0.53 -8.44
N PRO A 58 -12.92 -0.49 -9.62
CA PRO A 58 -12.19 -0.60 -10.89
C PRO A 58 -11.13 0.50 -11.08
N GLU A 59 -11.47 1.75 -10.73
CA GLU A 59 -10.56 2.90 -10.78
C GLU A 59 -9.41 2.73 -9.78
N ALA A 60 -9.71 2.31 -8.56
CA ALA A 60 -8.69 2.01 -7.56
C ALA A 60 -7.76 0.85 -8.00
N MET A 61 -8.30 -0.17 -8.67
CA MET A 61 -7.54 -1.29 -9.21
C MET A 61 -6.62 -0.88 -10.37
N GLU A 62 -7.07 0.03 -11.24
CA GLU A 62 -6.27 0.57 -12.33
C GLU A 62 -5.00 1.26 -11.79
N GLN A 63 -5.16 2.15 -10.82
CA GLN A 63 -4.04 2.86 -10.19
C GLN A 63 -3.13 1.92 -9.39
N SER A 64 -3.72 1.01 -8.61
CA SER A 64 -2.94 0.07 -7.78
C SER A 64 -2.41 -1.13 -8.55
N ARG A 65 -2.77 -1.28 -9.83
CA ARG A 65 -2.38 -2.37 -10.73
C ARG A 65 -2.72 -3.76 -10.19
N HIS A 66 -3.80 -3.90 -9.41
CA HIS A 66 -4.29 -5.21 -8.98
C HIS A 66 -4.93 -5.92 -10.17
N ARG A 67 -4.52 -7.16 -10.41
CA ARG A 67 -5.08 -7.99 -11.50
C ARG A 67 -6.27 -8.83 -11.08
N SER A 68 -6.36 -9.16 -9.79
CA SER A 68 -7.44 -9.96 -9.23
C SER A 68 -8.46 -9.05 -8.55
N VAL A 69 -9.69 -9.07 -9.06
CA VAL A 69 -10.83 -8.39 -8.42
C VAL A 69 -11.09 -8.97 -7.04
N GLN A 70 -10.98 -10.29 -6.88
CA GLN A 70 -11.20 -10.96 -5.60
C GLN A 70 -10.24 -10.43 -4.52
N GLN A 71 -8.93 -10.43 -4.81
CA GLN A 71 -7.92 -9.96 -3.86
C GLN A 71 -8.11 -8.47 -3.51
N ALA A 72 -8.46 -7.65 -4.49
CA ALA A 72 -8.68 -6.23 -4.25
C ALA A 72 -9.98 -5.97 -3.45
N SER A 73 -11.02 -6.76 -3.72
CA SER A 73 -12.33 -6.66 -3.07
C SER A 73 -12.26 -6.96 -1.58
N ASP A 74 -11.38 -7.87 -1.14
CA ASP A 74 -11.26 -8.22 0.28
C ASP A 74 -10.89 -7.00 1.13
N TYR A 75 -9.89 -6.22 0.70
CA TYR A 75 -9.49 -4.97 1.36
C TYR A 75 -10.55 -3.87 1.22
N TYR A 76 -11.12 -3.72 0.02
CA TYR A 76 -12.08 -2.67 -0.31
C TYR A 76 -13.41 -2.83 0.46
N ASN A 77 -13.95 -4.05 0.49
CA ASN A 77 -15.22 -4.35 1.15
C ASN A 77 -15.11 -4.35 2.67
N ASN A 78 -13.95 -4.70 3.24
CA ASN A 78 -13.72 -4.56 4.68
C ASN A 78 -13.87 -3.09 5.11
N ALA A 79 -13.21 -2.17 4.40
CA ALA A 79 -13.30 -0.74 4.66
C ALA A 79 -14.75 -0.23 4.53
N LYS A 80 -15.43 -0.56 3.42
CA LYS A 80 -16.82 -0.15 3.17
C LYS A 80 -17.80 -0.68 4.24
N ARG A 81 -17.58 -1.89 4.77
CA ARG A 81 -18.41 -2.45 5.86
C ARG A 81 -18.26 -1.66 7.16
N ARG A 82 -17.04 -1.21 7.49
CA ARG A 82 -16.78 -0.41 8.70
C ARG A 82 -17.46 0.96 8.65
N SER A 83 -17.47 1.61 7.49
CA SER A 83 -18.01 2.97 7.31
C SER A 83 -19.44 3.04 6.73
N GLY A 84 -20.01 1.89 6.35
CA GLY A 84 -21.29 1.80 5.65
C GLY A 84 -22.50 2.24 6.48
N ARG A 85 -23.61 2.57 5.82
CA ARG A 85 -24.87 2.89 6.53
C ARG A 85 -25.36 1.73 7.41
N ALA A 86 -25.08 0.49 7.00
CA ALA A 86 -25.42 -0.70 7.77
C ALA A 86 -24.69 -0.80 9.13
N SER A 87 -23.47 -0.26 9.26
CA SER A 87 -22.76 -0.25 10.55
C SER A 87 -23.33 0.76 11.55
N ARG A 88 -24.30 1.59 11.13
CA ARG A 88 -25.01 2.57 11.97
C ARG A 88 -26.42 2.12 12.38
N LEU A 89 -26.78 0.87 12.08
CA LEU A 89 -28.08 0.29 12.42
C LEU A 89 -28.04 -0.55 13.71
N LEU A 90 -26.87 -0.67 14.34
CA LEU A 90 -26.62 -1.26 15.65
C LEU A 90 -26.10 -0.17 16.59
#